data_AF-A0AAN4W2X4-F1
#
_entry.id   AF-A0AAN4W2X4-F1
#
_cell.length_a   1.000
_cell.length_b   1.000
_cell.length_c   1.000
_cell.angle_alpha   90.00
_cell.angle_beta   90.00
_cell.angle_gamma   90.00
#
_symmetry.space_group_name_H-M   'P 1'
#
loop_
_entity.id
_entity.type
_entity.pdbx_description
1 polymer ?
#
loop_
_entity_poly.entity_id
_entity_poly.type
_entity_poly.pdbx_seq_one_letter_code
_entity_poly.pdbx_strand_id
1 'polypeptide(L)'
;MINKITALFFFFFAATSIVQAQNMNDYIEMVRADVQAERKAIMMANTNLSPEESEVFWPIYDEYHAKRKQAYSGRLEHLMEYIKTEGNISDEEALELIGNLEAKKKQIAKLDKAYHKSLQKSLSGARALQIIQLESYLDMILQAQVMANLPVAQP
;
A
#
# COMPACT_ATOMS: atom_id res chain seq x y z
N MET A 1 -4.70 20.85 12.20
CA MET A 1 -4.28 19.90 11.14
C MET A 1 -4.54 18.43 11.47
N ILE A 2 -4.80 18.06 12.73
CA ILE A 2 -5.06 16.66 13.14
C ILE A 2 -6.49 16.17 12.81
N ASN A 3 -7.45 17.08 12.64
CA ASN A 3 -8.88 16.75 12.54
C ASN A 3 -9.36 16.30 11.14
N LYS A 4 -8.46 16.15 10.15
CA LYS A 4 -8.79 15.61 8.82
C LYS A 4 -8.30 14.18 8.60
N ILE A 5 -7.36 13.71 9.43
CA ILE A 5 -6.87 12.32 9.42
C ILE A 5 -7.88 11.39 10.12
N THR A 6 -8.77 11.94 10.95
CA THR A 6 -9.83 11.20 11.64
C THR A 6 -10.94 10.70 10.71
N ALA A 7 -10.97 11.12 9.44
CA ALA A 7 -11.93 10.62 8.45
C ALA A 7 -11.60 9.21 7.92
N LEU A 8 -10.48 8.61 8.36
CA LEU A 8 -10.16 7.19 8.10
C LEU A 8 -10.86 6.19 9.05
N PHE A 9 -11.91 6.64 9.76
CA PHE A 9 -12.72 5.82 10.67
C PHE A 9 -14.08 5.40 10.12
N PHE A 10 -14.26 5.41 8.80
CA PHE A 10 -15.48 4.88 8.17
C PHE A 10 -15.15 3.87 7.06
N PHE A 11 -14.66 2.70 7.46
CA PHE A 11 -14.87 1.48 6.67
C PHE A 11 -15.46 0.38 7.55
N PHE A 12 -16.66 0.66 8.08
CA PHE A 12 -17.52 -0.35 8.67
C PHE A 12 -18.98 0.01 8.42
N PHE A 13 -19.45 -0.08 7.17
CA PHE A 13 -20.84 -0.43 6.78
C PHE A 13 -21.03 -0.29 5.27
N ALA A 14 -20.86 -1.38 4.50
CA ALA A 14 -21.61 -1.66 3.26
C ALA A 14 -21.08 -2.95 2.60
N ALA A 15 -21.24 -4.11 3.25
CA ALA A 15 -20.98 -5.41 2.62
C ALA A 15 -22.22 -6.32 2.62
N THR A 16 -23.43 -5.76 2.70
CA THR A 16 -24.68 -6.50 2.45
C THR A 16 -25.13 -6.48 0.99
N SER A 17 -24.32 -5.95 0.08
CA SER A 17 -24.56 -6.06 -1.37
C SER A 17 -23.69 -7.16 -1.97
N ILE A 18 -23.99 -8.41 -1.61
CA ILE A 18 -23.48 -9.60 -2.31
C ILE A 18 -24.25 -9.70 -3.63
N VAL A 19 -23.79 -9.05 -4.70
CA VAL A 19 -24.22 -9.40 -6.08
C VAL A 19 -23.07 -9.15 -7.07
N GLN A 20 -22.44 -10.25 -7.48
CA GLN A 20 -21.61 -10.47 -8.69
C GLN A 20 -20.23 -9.80 -8.82
N ALA A 21 -19.23 -10.32 -8.10
CA ALA A 21 -17.89 -10.47 -8.65
C ALA A 21 -17.67 -11.97 -8.91
N GLN A 22 -17.77 -12.41 -10.17
CA GLN A 22 -17.58 -13.83 -10.53
C GLN A 22 -16.12 -14.30 -10.44
N ASN A 23 -15.18 -13.45 -10.01
CA ASN A 23 -13.78 -13.83 -9.84
C ASN A 23 -13.17 -13.08 -8.63
N MET A 24 -12.55 -13.82 -7.70
CA MET A 24 -11.85 -13.25 -6.54
C MET A 24 -10.77 -12.23 -6.97
N ASN A 25 -10.15 -12.47 -8.13
CA ASN A 25 -9.15 -11.57 -8.70
C ASN A 25 -9.73 -10.21 -9.08
N ASP A 26 -10.95 -10.18 -9.65
CA ASP A 26 -11.60 -8.94 -10.05
C ASP A 26 -11.96 -8.09 -8.82
N TYR A 27 -12.39 -8.73 -7.73
CA TYR A 27 -12.63 -8.07 -6.46
C TYR A 27 -11.34 -7.47 -5.85
N ILE A 28 -10.25 -8.24 -5.85
CA ILE A 28 -8.94 -7.74 -5.37
C ILE A 28 -8.47 -6.54 -6.19
N GLU A 29 -8.64 -6.59 -7.51
CA GLU A 29 -8.28 -5.49 -8.40
C GLU A 29 -9.15 -4.25 -8.17
N MET A 30 -10.46 -4.42 -7.92
CA MET A 30 -11.35 -3.33 -7.54
C MET A 30 -10.90 -2.66 -6.24
N VAL A 31 -10.66 -3.45 -5.17
CA VAL A 31 -10.18 -2.91 -3.88
C VAL A 31 -8.85 -2.17 -4.05
N ARG A 32 -7.91 -2.69 -4.87
CA ARG A 32 -6.64 -2.01 -5.16
C ARG A 32 -6.87 -0.69 -5.88
N ALA A 33 -7.81 -0.63 -6.82
CA ALA A 33 -8.14 0.59 -7.54
C ALA A 33 -8.73 1.65 -6.59
N ASP A 34 -9.65 1.26 -5.72
CA ASP A 34 -10.27 2.15 -4.72
C ASP A 34 -9.22 2.73 -3.77
N VAL A 35 -8.34 1.88 -3.22
CA VAL A 35 -7.22 2.32 -2.36
C VAL A 35 -6.31 3.30 -3.11
N GLN A 36 -6.00 3.04 -4.38
CA GLN A 36 -5.17 3.96 -5.16
C GLN A 36 -5.87 5.30 -5.43
N ALA A 37 -7.18 5.29 -5.70
CA ALA A 37 -7.97 6.50 -5.91
C ALA A 37 -8.01 7.36 -4.64
N GLU A 38 -8.24 6.74 -3.48
CA GLU A 38 -8.26 7.45 -2.18
C GLU A 38 -6.88 8.03 -1.84
N ARG A 39 -5.80 7.28 -2.07
CA ARG A 39 -4.42 7.78 -1.89
C ARG A 39 -4.16 9.01 -2.76
N LYS A 40 -4.57 8.99 -4.03
CA LYS A 40 -4.48 10.17 -4.92
C LYS A 40 -5.28 11.35 -4.39
N ALA A 41 -6.51 11.13 -3.93
CA ALA A 41 -7.37 12.18 -3.39
C ALA A 41 -6.75 12.84 -2.13
N ILE A 42 -6.20 12.03 -1.22
CA ILE A 42 -5.50 12.53 -0.03
C ILE A 42 -4.25 13.31 -0.43
N MET A 43 -3.47 12.79 -1.37
CA MET A 43 -2.28 13.47 -1.88
C MET A 43 -2.62 14.84 -2.47
N MET A 44 -3.66 14.91 -3.33
CA MET A 44 -4.16 16.16 -3.89
C MET A 44 -4.60 17.15 -2.81
N ALA A 45 -5.37 16.69 -1.83
CA ALA A 45 -5.97 17.54 -0.81
C ALA A 45 -4.96 18.13 0.18
N ASN A 46 -3.76 17.56 0.30
CA ASN A 46 -2.80 17.91 1.35
C ASN A 46 -1.46 18.44 0.83
N THR A 47 -1.18 18.35 -0.47
CA THR A 47 0.08 18.84 -1.04
C THR A 47 -0.02 20.24 -1.66
N ASN A 48 -1.22 20.64 -2.12
CA ASN A 48 -1.45 21.92 -2.81
C ASN A 48 -0.43 22.20 -3.91
N LEU A 49 -0.20 21.20 -4.78
CA LEU A 49 0.74 21.32 -5.90
C LEU A 49 0.32 22.46 -6.84
N SER A 50 1.28 23.23 -7.36
CA SER A 50 1.01 24.11 -8.51
C SER A 50 0.68 23.27 -9.76
N PRO A 51 0.12 23.87 -10.82
CA PRO A 51 -0.05 23.19 -12.10
C PRO A 51 1.25 22.57 -12.62
N GLU A 52 2.36 23.30 -12.55
CA GLU A 52 3.68 22.86 -13.02
C GLU A 52 4.22 21.71 -12.16
N GLU A 53 4.06 21.80 -10.83
CA GLU A 53 4.46 20.72 -9.93
C GLU A 53 3.60 19.47 -10.13
N SER A 54 2.31 19.64 -10.45
CA SER A 54 1.39 18.53 -10.72
C SER A 54 1.77 17.76 -11.99
N GLU A 55 2.08 18.47 -13.08
CA GLU A 55 2.50 17.87 -14.36
C GLU A 55 3.74 16.98 -14.19
N VAL A 56 4.64 17.36 -13.28
CA VAL A 56 5.87 16.61 -12.99
C VAL A 56 5.62 15.49 -11.97
N PHE A 57 4.81 15.75 -10.95
CA PHE A 57 4.59 14.84 -9.82
C PHE A 57 3.80 13.58 -10.22
N TRP A 58 2.67 13.73 -10.90
CA TRP A 58 1.76 12.60 -11.16
C TRP A 58 2.39 11.46 -11.95
N PRO A 59 3.20 11.71 -13.00
CA PRO A 59 3.92 10.64 -13.68
C PRO A 59 4.86 9.86 -12.74
N ILE A 60 5.58 10.55 -11.85
CA ILE A 60 6.49 9.91 -10.88
C ILE A 60 5.68 9.08 -9.87
N TYR A 61 4.55 9.62 -9.40
CA TYR A 61 3.64 8.93 -8.47
C TYR A 61 3.06 7.66 -9.08
N ASP A 62 2.53 7.75 -10.30
CA ASP A 62 1.87 6.64 -10.97
C ASP A 62 2.86 5.52 -11.33
N GLU A 63 4.07 5.87 -11.79
CA GLU A 63 5.13 4.90 -12.04
C GLU A 63 5.53 4.15 -10.75
N TYR A 64 5.68 4.88 -9.63
CA TYR A 64 6.01 4.28 -8.34
C TYR A 64 4.92 3.31 -7.88
N HIS A 65 3.65 3.72 -7.94
CA HIS A 65 2.53 2.87 -7.52
C HIS A 65 2.31 1.66 -8.43
N ALA A 66 2.51 1.79 -9.74
CA ALA A 66 2.50 0.66 -10.66
C ALA A 66 3.57 -0.39 -10.29
N LYS A 67 4.80 0.06 -10.01
CA LYS A 67 5.89 -0.84 -9.58
C LYS A 67 5.62 -1.47 -8.21
N ARG A 68 5.05 -0.72 -7.26
CA ARG A 68 4.67 -1.27 -5.95
C ARG A 68 3.54 -2.27 -6.04
N LYS A 69 2.54 -2.04 -6.90
CA LYS A 69 1.48 -3.03 -7.18
C LYS A 69 2.09 -4.35 -7.65
N GLN A 70 3.05 -4.31 -8.56
CA GLN A 70 3.77 -5.51 -9.00
C GLN A 70 4.57 -6.16 -7.86
N ALA A 71 5.28 -5.39 -7.05
CA ALA A 71 6.04 -5.92 -5.91
C ALA A 71 5.14 -6.54 -4.81
N TYR A 72 3.92 -6.04 -4.65
CA TYR A 72 2.94 -6.56 -3.71
C TYR A 72 2.07 -7.69 -4.28
N SER A 73 2.05 -7.88 -5.59
CA SER A 73 1.47 -9.09 -6.19
C SER A 73 2.13 -10.33 -5.57
N GLY A 74 1.33 -11.35 -5.24
CA GLY A 74 1.77 -12.52 -4.50
C GLY A 74 2.17 -12.30 -3.03
N ARG A 75 2.25 -11.08 -2.47
CA ARG A 75 2.56 -10.89 -1.03
C ARG A 75 1.40 -11.36 -0.15
N LEU A 76 0.20 -10.98 -0.53
CA LEU A 76 -1.01 -11.39 0.19
C LEU A 76 -1.31 -12.86 -0.06
N GLU A 77 -1.05 -13.41 -1.25
CA GLU A 77 -1.30 -14.84 -1.54
C GLU A 77 -0.49 -15.76 -0.63
N HIS A 78 0.83 -15.59 -0.51
CA HIS A 78 1.65 -16.44 0.36
C HIS A 78 1.33 -16.29 1.86
N LEU A 79 0.95 -15.07 2.29
CA LEU A 79 0.54 -14.83 3.67
C LEU A 79 -0.89 -15.31 3.94
N MET A 80 -1.76 -15.35 2.93
CA MET A 80 -3.08 -15.96 3.00
C MET A 80 -3.00 -17.49 2.94
N GLU A 81 -2.02 -18.05 2.22
CA GLU A 81 -1.68 -19.49 2.25
C GLU A 81 -1.39 -19.91 3.70
N TYR A 82 -0.56 -19.12 4.40
CA TYR A 82 -0.28 -19.28 5.82
C TYR A 82 -1.54 -19.25 6.72
N ILE A 83 -2.50 -18.37 6.42
CA ILE A 83 -3.75 -18.26 7.19
C ILE A 83 -4.68 -19.45 6.94
N LYS A 84 -4.64 -20.01 5.73
CA LYS A 84 -5.47 -21.15 5.35
C LYS A 84 -5.03 -22.45 6.01
N THR A 85 -3.79 -22.58 6.48
CA THR A 85 -3.31 -23.81 7.15
C THR A 85 -3.64 -23.89 8.64
N GLU A 86 -4.48 -22.97 9.17
CA GLU A 86 -4.93 -22.93 10.57
C GLU A 86 -3.81 -22.97 11.61
N GLY A 87 -2.62 -22.45 11.27
CA GLY A 87 -1.48 -22.37 12.19
C GLY A 87 -0.55 -23.57 12.20
N ASN A 88 -0.82 -24.61 11.39
CA ASN A 88 0.16 -25.67 11.15
C ASN A 88 1.11 -25.23 10.02
N ILE A 89 2.30 -24.78 10.40
CA ILE A 89 3.41 -24.50 9.49
C ILE A 89 4.60 -25.33 9.94
N SER A 90 5.29 -25.98 9.01
CA SER A 90 6.57 -26.65 9.30
C SER A 90 7.69 -25.63 9.50
N ASP A 91 8.76 -26.02 10.19
CA ASP A 91 9.96 -25.18 10.33
C ASP A 91 10.52 -24.73 8.98
N GLU A 92 10.49 -25.61 7.97
CA GLU A 92 10.97 -25.29 6.61
C GLU A 92 10.12 -24.21 5.95
N GLU A 93 8.79 -24.36 5.98
CA GLU A 93 7.86 -23.36 5.44
C GLU A 93 7.96 -22.02 6.19
N ALA A 94 8.16 -22.05 7.51
CA ALA A 94 8.33 -20.83 8.31
C ALA A 94 9.59 -20.07 7.91
N LEU A 95 10.72 -20.78 7.72
CA LEU A 95 11.98 -20.20 7.26
C LEU A 95 11.85 -19.65 5.83
N GLU A 96 11.14 -20.34 4.95
CA GLU A 96 10.85 -19.86 3.59
C GLU A 96 10.03 -18.57 3.62
N LEU A 97 8.95 -18.53 4.42
CA LEU A 97 8.11 -17.33 4.57
C LEU A 97 8.92 -16.15 5.12
N ILE A 98 9.80 -16.36 6.10
CA ILE A 98 10.70 -15.33 6.62
C ILE A 98 11.59 -14.79 5.48
N GLY A 99 12.19 -15.67 4.67
CA GLY A 99 13.00 -15.28 3.53
C GLY A 99 12.23 -14.45 2.50
N ASN A 100 10.99 -14.86 2.19
CA ASN A 100 10.09 -14.16 1.28
C ASN A 100 9.67 -12.78 1.82
N LEU A 101 9.41 -12.66 3.12
CA LEU A 101 9.11 -11.40 3.79
C LEU A 101 10.30 -10.43 3.69
N GLU A 102 11.51 -10.89 3.95
CA GLU A 102 12.73 -10.08 3.87
C GLU A 102 13.05 -9.64 2.43
N ALA A 103 12.91 -10.55 1.46
CA ALA A 103 13.07 -10.23 0.05
C ALA A 103 12.10 -9.13 -0.41
N LYS A 104 10.82 -9.23 0.00
CA LYS A 104 9.81 -8.21 -0.30
C LYS A 104 10.11 -6.87 0.38
N LYS A 105 10.50 -6.86 1.66
CA LYS A 105 10.93 -5.63 2.35
C LYS A 105 12.05 -4.93 1.59
N LYS A 106 13.07 -5.68 1.16
CA LYS A 106 14.20 -5.14 0.38
C LYS A 106 13.76 -4.59 -0.98
N GLN A 107 12.84 -5.25 -1.67
CA GLN A 107 12.29 -4.79 -2.94
C GLN A 107 11.54 -3.45 -2.77
N ILE A 108 10.68 -3.34 -1.75
CA ILE A 108 9.94 -2.11 -1.46
C ILE A 108 10.89 -0.97 -1.09
N ALA A 109 11.84 -1.20 -0.19
CA ALA A 109 12.83 -0.18 0.19
C ALA A 109 13.64 0.34 -1.03
N LYS A 110 13.91 -0.51 -2.02
CA LYS A 110 14.56 -0.09 -3.27
C LYS A 110 13.64 0.81 -4.12
N LEU A 111 12.35 0.51 -4.19
CA LEU A 111 11.36 1.33 -4.89
C LEU A 111 11.21 2.70 -4.20
N ASP A 112 11.10 2.72 -2.88
CA ASP A 112 10.97 3.96 -2.10
C ASP A 112 12.21 4.85 -2.30
N LYS A 113 13.41 4.28 -2.24
CA LYS A 113 14.65 5.02 -2.51
C LYS A 113 14.66 5.62 -3.92
N ALA A 114 14.19 4.88 -4.93
CA ALA A 114 14.11 5.38 -6.29
C ALA A 114 13.09 6.52 -6.42
N TYR A 115 11.92 6.36 -5.82
CA TYR A 115 10.86 7.38 -5.77
C TYR A 115 11.33 8.67 -5.10
N HIS A 116 11.96 8.57 -3.93
CA HIS A 116 12.51 9.73 -3.20
C HIS A 116 13.55 10.47 -4.05
N LYS A 117 14.42 9.74 -4.74
CA LYS A 117 15.43 10.32 -5.64
C LYS A 117 14.77 11.04 -6.83
N SER A 118 13.70 10.49 -7.41
CA SER A 118 12.96 11.14 -8.49
C SER A 118 12.30 12.43 -8.01
N LEU A 119 11.63 12.41 -6.85
CA LEU A 119 11.02 13.62 -6.27
C LEU A 119 12.07 14.71 -6.00
N GLN A 120 13.20 14.37 -5.40
CA GLN A 120 14.27 15.33 -5.07
C GLN A 120 14.91 15.98 -6.31
N LYS A 121 14.91 15.30 -7.46
CA LYS A 121 15.43 15.84 -8.71
C LYS A 121 14.45 16.78 -9.40
N SER A 122 13.16 16.56 -9.18
CA SER A 122 12.09 17.14 -9.97
C SER A 122 11.29 18.22 -9.23
N LEU A 123 11.38 18.26 -7.89
CA LEU A 123 10.65 19.18 -7.03
C LEU A 123 11.61 19.81 -6.00
N SER A 124 11.14 20.87 -5.34
CA SER A 124 11.88 21.44 -4.20
C SER A 124 12.04 20.43 -3.06
N GLY A 125 13.11 20.55 -2.27
CA GLY A 125 13.35 19.66 -1.14
C GLY A 125 12.20 19.64 -0.12
N ALA A 126 11.59 20.79 0.14
CA ALA A 126 10.43 20.91 1.03
C ALA A 126 9.21 20.15 0.48
N ARG A 127 8.94 20.28 -0.83
CA ARG A 127 7.83 19.55 -1.47
C ARG A 127 8.07 18.05 -1.51
N ALA A 128 9.29 17.62 -1.85
CA ALA A 128 9.66 16.22 -1.84
C ALA A 128 9.47 15.62 -0.43
N LEU A 129 9.92 16.32 0.62
CA LEU A 129 9.73 15.87 2.01
C LEU A 129 8.25 15.76 2.40
N GLN A 130 7.44 16.77 2.06
CA GLN A 130 6.00 16.77 2.34
C GLN A 130 5.29 15.55 1.73
N ILE A 131 5.57 15.28 0.45
CA ILE A 131 5.02 14.13 -0.28
C ILE A 131 5.46 12.81 0.38
N ILE A 132 6.75 12.67 0.68
CA ILE A 132 7.31 11.46 1.32
C ILE A 132 6.67 11.20 2.68
N GLN A 133 6.47 12.24 3.48
CA GLN A 133 5.79 12.12 4.77
C GLN A 133 4.34 11.66 4.61
N LEU A 134 3.59 12.27 3.68
CA LEU A 134 2.21 11.89 3.43
C LEU A 134 2.09 10.46 2.92
N GLU A 135 2.96 10.06 2.01
CA GLU A 135 3.05 8.70 1.49
C GLU A 135 3.35 7.68 2.60
N SER A 136 4.28 8.00 3.50
CA SER A 136 4.61 7.16 4.67
C SER A 136 3.44 7.00 5.63
N TYR A 137 2.65 8.07 5.87
CA TYR A 137 1.45 7.98 6.70
C TYR A 137 0.39 7.06 6.09
N LEU A 138 0.15 7.19 4.78
CA LEU A 138 -0.78 6.34 4.04
C LEU A 138 -0.36 4.87 4.09
N ASP A 139 0.94 4.60 3.91
CA ASP A 139 1.49 3.25 3.99
C ASP A 139 1.33 2.63 5.38
N MET A 140 1.59 3.41 6.43
CA MET A 140 1.47 2.93 7.81
C MET A 140 0.02 2.54 8.14
N ILE A 141 -0.95 3.36 7.72
CA ILE A 141 -2.36 3.07 7.99
C ILE A 141 -2.81 1.82 7.24
N LEU A 142 -2.49 1.71 5.94
CA LEU A 142 -2.84 0.53 5.15
C LEU A 142 -2.19 -0.74 5.73
N GLN A 143 -0.91 -0.66 6.13
CA GLN A 143 -0.23 -1.79 6.75
C GLN A 143 -0.88 -2.19 8.08
N ALA A 144 -1.24 -1.24 8.94
CA ALA A 144 -1.92 -1.52 10.19
C ALA A 144 -3.27 -2.22 9.97
N GLN A 145 -4.06 -1.75 9.00
CA GLN A 145 -5.33 -2.37 8.63
C GLN A 145 -5.15 -3.80 8.13
N VAL A 146 -4.14 -4.05 7.28
CA VAL A 146 -3.83 -5.42 6.83
C VAL A 146 -3.45 -6.29 8.03
N MET A 147 -2.46 -5.87 8.83
CA MET A 147 -1.97 -6.66 9.98
C MET A 147 -3.04 -6.96 11.02
N ALA A 148 -3.98 -6.05 11.26
CA ALA A 148 -5.08 -6.26 12.20
C ALA A 148 -6.03 -7.41 11.79
N ASN A 149 -6.03 -7.80 10.51
CA ASN A 149 -6.84 -8.88 9.97
C ASN A 149 -6.04 -10.19 9.75
N LEU A 150 -4.76 -10.22 10.10
CA LEU A 150 -3.92 -11.41 9.98
C LEU A 150 -3.70 -12.03 11.36
N PRO A 151 -3.85 -13.36 11.51
CA PRO A 151 -3.45 -14.06 12.71
C PRO A 151 -1.92 -14.02 12.87
N VAL A 152 -1.48 -13.94 14.12
CA VAL A 152 -0.05 -14.06 14.47
C VAL A 152 0.31 -15.53 14.56
N ALA A 153 1.46 -15.88 13.97
CA ALA A 153 1.95 -17.24 14.03
C ALA A 153 2.13 -17.75 15.45
N GLN A 154 1.66 -18.98 15.68
CA GLN A 154 1.89 -19.72 16.91
C GLN A 154 2.97 -20.78 16.65
N PRO A 155 3.90 -21.01 17.59
CA PRO A 155 4.87 -22.09 17.51
C PRO A 155 4.24 -23.47 17.70
#